data_AF-A0AAU6WFG9-F1
#
_entry.id   AF-A0AAU6WFG9-F1
#
_cell.length_a   1.000
_cell.length_b   1.000
_cell.length_c   1.000
_cell.angle_alpha   90.00
_cell.angle_beta   90.00
_cell.angle_gamma   90.00
#
_symmetry.space_group_name_H-M   'P 1'
#
loop_
_entity.id
_entity.type
_entity.pdbx_description
1 polymer ?
#
loop_
_entity_poly.entity_id
_entity_poly.type
_entity_poly.pdbx_seq_one_letter_code
_entity_poly.pdbx_strand_id
1 'polypeptide(L)'
;MVPFLAGRSAQIASEGQEPAVAVCSLLFMVTIASGLAVLAIPLVGWLSDRFGRDRMLIVDSVLGLVDVWPMMQLFMPNDPMLICAGFILGLPIMQVAILGVHGSYLAELFSPITRYTSLSLTYQVRSGLAAGTAPLVAQALAA
;
A
#
# COMPACT_ATOMS: atom_id res chain seq x y z
N MET A 1 -5.37 -19.65 2.60
CA MET A 1 -5.65 -18.20 2.58
C MET A 1 -7.00 -17.90 1.92
N VAL A 2 -7.22 -18.32 0.68
CA VAL A 2 -8.54 -18.31 0.00
C VAL A 2 -9.69 -18.99 0.78
N PRO A 3 -9.53 -20.20 1.37
CA PRO A 3 -10.66 -20.86 2.06
C PRO A 3 -11.14 -20.13 3.32
N PHE A 4 -10.28 -19.33 3.99
CA PHE A 4 -10.66 -18.50 5.14
C PHE A 4 -11.50 -17.29 4.70
N LEU A 5 -11.18 -16.71 3.54
CA LEU A 5 -11.92 -15.61 2.96
C LEU A 5 -13.24 -16.08 2.34
N ALA A 6 -13.26 -17.24 1.67
CA ALA A 6 -14.46 -17.80 1.05
C ALA A 6 -15.56 -18.18 2.07
N GLY A 7 -15.18 -18.75 3.22
CA GLY A 7 -16.15 -19.10 4.27
C GLY A 7 -16.76 -17.88 4.96
N ARG A 8 -16.04 -16.75 5.02
CA ARG A 8 -16.46 -15.54 5.73
C ARG A 8 -16.99 -14.45 4.80
N SER A 9 -16.64 -14.45 3.52
CA SER A 9 -17.27 -13.62 2.48
C SER A 9 -18.71 -14.06 2.22
N ALA A 10 -18.99 -15.35 2.37
CA ALA A 10 -20.36 -15.87 2.39
C ALA A 10 -21.16 -15.35 3.60
N GLN A 11 -20.53 -15.12 4.76
CA GLN A 11 -21.19 -14.46 5.90
C GLN A 11 -21.43 -12.97 5.63
N ILE A 12 -20.42 -12.25 5.11
CA ILE A 12 -20.50 -10.82 4.76
C ILE A 12 -21.51 -10.55 3.63
N ALA A 13 -21.77 -11.50 2.73
CA ALA A 13 -22.81 -11.38 1.71
C ALA A 13 -24.23 -11.66 2.24
N SER A 14 -24.35 -12.39 3.37
CA SER A 14 -25.63 -12.69 4.03
C SER A 14 -26.05 -11.61 5.04
N GLU A 15 -25.08 -10.91 5.62
CA GLU A 15 -25.30 -9.67 6.38
C GLU A 15 -25.27 -8.51 5.38
N GLY A 16 -26.41 -7.89 5.08
CA GLY A 16 -26.44 -6.63 4.33
C GLY A 16 -25.69 -5.54 5.08
N GLN A 17 -24.36 -5.51 4.93
CA GLN A 17 -23.46 -4.65 5.68
C GLN A 17 -23.56 -3.23 5.10
N GLU A 18 -24.51 -2.45 5.60
CA GLU A 18 -24.48 -0.99 5.43
C GLU A 18 -23.11 -0.48 5.94
N PRO A 19 -22.44 0.44 5.22
CA PRO A 19 -21.17 0.98 5.70
C PRO A 19 -21.42 1.66 7.05
N ALA A 20 -20.82 1.14 8.13
CA ALA A 20 -20.99 1.72 9.47
C ALA A 20 -20.45 3.16 9.56
N VAL A 21 -19.68 3.57 8.55
CA VAL A 21 -19.03 4.87 8.45
C VAL A 21 -19.40 5.53 7.13
N ALA A 22 -19.79 6.80 7.19
CA ALA A 22 -20.06 7.59 5.99
C ALA A 22 -18.81 7.74 5.13
N VAL A 23 -18.99 7.80 3.80
CA VAL A 23 -17.89 7.99 2.84
C VAL A 23 -17.06 9.25 3.17
N CYS A 24 -17.70 10.34 3.61
CA CYS A 24 -17.00 11.53 4.06
C CYS A 24 -15.99 11.23 5.19
N SER A 25 -16.36 10.41 6.17
CA SER A 25 -15.49 10.04 7.28
C SER A 25 -14.29 9.20 6.81
N LEU A 26 -14.49 8.29 5.86
CA LEU A 26 -13.39 7.52 5.26
C LEU A 26 -12.41 8.43 4.52
N LEU A 27 -12.92 9.41 3.77
CA LEU A 27 -12.09 10.41 3.08
C LEU A 27 -11.30 11.28 4.06
N PHE A 28 -11.89 11.66 5.19
CA PHE A 28 -11.15 12.37 6.25
C PHE A 28 -10.04 11.48 6.85
N MET A 29 -10.33 10.23 7.18
CA MET A 29 -9.35 9.28 7.72
C MET A 29 -8.16 9.07 6.78
N VAL A 30 -8.42 8.83 5.49
CA VAL A 30 -7.36 8.63 4.49
C VAL A 30 -6.55 9.90 4.27
N THR A 31 -7.16 11.08 4.38
CA THR A 31 -6.48 12.38 4.24
C THR A 31 -5.51 12.61 5.39
N ILE A 32 -5.94 12.33 6.63
CA ILE A 32 -5.08 12.42 7.82
C ILE A 32 -3.93 11.43 7.73
N ALA A 33 -4.20 10.17 7.35
CA ALA A 33 -3.17 9.16 7.15
C ALA A 33 -2.16 9.57 6.07
N SER A 34 -2.62 10.12 4.94
CA SER A 34 -1.76 10.63 3.87
C SER A 34 -0.91 11.81 4.34
N GLY A 35 -1.48 12.72 5.13
CA GLY A 35 -0.73 13.83 5.73
C GLY A 35 0.40 13.34 6.64
N LEU A 36 0.15 12.32 7.46
CA LEU A 36 1.18 11.69 8.28
C LEU A 36 2.26 11.01 7.42
N ALA A 37 1.86 10.34 6.34
CA ALA A 37 2.79 9.73 5.39
C ALA A 37 3.75 10.78 4.81
N VAL A 38 3.24 11.94 4.39
CA VAL A 38 4.07 13.03 3.84
C VAL A 38 5.15 13.48 4.83
N LEU A 39 4.83 13.56 6.12
CA LEU A 39 5.80 13.93 7.16
C LEU A 39 6.84 12.82 7.42
N ALA A 40 6.47 11.56 7.22
CA ALA A 40 7.35 10.42 7.42
C ALA A 40 8.32 10.19 6.23
N ILE A 41 7.99 10.63 5.01
CA ILE A 41 8.85 10.55 3.80
C ILE A 41 10.28 11.08 4.05
N PRO A 42 10.50 12.33 4.53
CA PRO A 42 11.86 12.84 4.73
C PRO A 42 12.64 12.04 5.78
N LEU A 43 11.94 11.53 6.80
CA LEU A 43 12.54 10.75 7.89
C LEU A 43 13.10 9.42 7.38
N VAL A 44 12.34 8.75 6.51
CA VAL A 44 12.76 7.50 5.87
C VAL A 44 13.77 7.72 4.74
N GLY A 45 13.67 8.83 4.01
CA GLY A 45 14.71 9.23 3.05
C GLY A 45 16.08 9.37 3.73
N TRP A 46 16.12 10.09 4.85
CA TRP A 46 17.33 10.23 5.66
C TRP A 46 17.84 8.88 6.20
N LEU A 47 16.92 8.01 6.63
CA LEU A 47 17.28 6.68 7.12
C LEU A 47 17.87 5.80 6.00
N SER A 48 17.28 5.86 4.80
CA SER A 48 17.75 5.12 3.62
C SER A 48 19.16 5.54 3.20
N ASP A 49 19.46 6.84 3.24
CA ASP A 49 20.78 7.35 2.91
C ASP A 49 21.87 6.82 3.85
N ARG A 50 21.52 6.48 5.10
CA ARG A 50 22.45 5.93 6.09
C ARG A 50 22.58 4.40 6.07
N PHE A 51 21.48 3.69 5.85
CA PHE A 51 21.46 2.21 5.91
C PHE A 51 21.70 1.52 4.56
N GLY A 52 21.70 2.30 3.47
CA GLY A 52 21.86 1.82 2.10
C GLY A 52 20.50 1.59 1.44
N ARG A 53 20.36 2.11 0.22
CA ARG A 53 19.09 2.15 -0.54
C ARG A 53 18.55 0.75 -0.88
N ASP A 54 19.41 -0.16 -1.32
CA ASP A 54 19.01 -1.52 -1.70
C ASP A 54 18.36 -2.29 -0.54
N ARG A 55 18.96 -2.16 0.65
CA ARG A 55 18.47 -2.84 1.86
C ARG A 55 17.11 -2.28 2.28
N MET A 56 16.95 -0.96 2.19
CA MET A 56 15.69 -0.31 2.54
C MET A 56 14.54 -0.75 1.63
N LEU A 57 14.81 -0.91 0.33
CA LEU A 57 13.81 -1.39 -0.63
C LEU A 57 13.39 -2.84 -0.39
N ILE A 58 14.33 -3.71 0.00
CA ILE A 58 14.01 -5.09 0.38
C ILE A 58 13.17 -5.13 1.65
N VAL A 59 13.54 -4.35 2.67
CA VAL A 59 12.79 -4.26 3.93
C VAL A 59 11.37 -3.77 3.69
N ASP A 60 11.21 -2.73 2.87
CA ASP A 60 9.91 -2.20 2.47
C ASP A 60 9.07 -3.25 1.74
N SER A 61 9.66 -4.00 0.80
CA SER A 61 8.95 -5.06 0.07
C SER A 61 8.44 -6.18 0.99
N VAL A 62 9.24 -6.55 2.00
CA VAL A 62 8.88 -7.58 2.99
C VAL A 62 7.81 -7.07 3.95
N LEU A 63 7.97 -5.83 4.45
CA LEU A 63 6.93 -5.17 5.24
C LEU A 63 5.63 -5.09 4.45
N GLY A 64 5.73 -4.77 3.14
CA GLY A 64 4.71 -4.87 2.11
C GLY A 64 3.83 -6.10 2.22
N LEU A 65 4.48 -7.24 2.06
CA LEU A 65 3.84 -8.54 2.10
C LEU A 65 3.24 -8.87 3.47
N VAL A 66 3.91 -8.48 4.54
CA VAL A 66 3.49 -8.78 5.91
C VAL A 66 2.29 -7.94 6.31
N ASP A 67 2.24 -6.66 5.91
CA ASP A 67 1.24 -5.68 6.31
C ASP A 67 -0.14 -5.90 5.68
N VAL A 68 -0.20 -6.55 4.52
CA VAL A 68 -1.47 -6.94 3.87
C VAL A 68 -2.35 -7.76 4.82
N TRP A 69 -1.75 -8.66 5.61
CA TRP A 69 -2.47 -9.51 6.55
C TRP A 69 -3.14 -8.74 7.72
N PRO A 70 -2.40 -7.99 8.56
CA PRO A 70 -3.00 -7.21 9.65
C PRO A 70 -3.97 -6.17 9.12
N MET A 71 -3.67 -5.54 7.97
CA MET A 71 -4.57 -4.57 7.37
C MET A 71 -5.93 -5.20 7.04
N MET A 72 -5.98 -6.38 6.43
CA MET A 72 -7.24 -7.09 6.21
C MET A 72 -7.98 -7.43 7.52
N GLN A 73 -7.26 -7.79 8.59
CA GLN A 73 -7.89 -8.09 9.89
C GLN A 73 -8.48 -6.83 10.55
N LEU A 74 -7.88 -5.65 10.36
CA LEU A 74 -8.37 -4.39 10.92
C LEU A 74 -9.61 -3.85 10.20
N PHE A 75 -9.77 -4.12 8.90
CA PHE A 75 -10.94 -3.68 8.14
C PHE A 75 -12.18 -4.58 8.31
N MET A 76 -12.01 -5.83 8.75
CA MET A 76 -13.11 -6.80 8.88
C MET A 76 -14.18 -6.47 9.95
N PRO A 77 -13.85 -5.95 11.15
CA PRO A 77 -14.83 -5.78 12.23
C PRO A 77 -15.87 -4.66 12.02
N ASN A 78 -15.80 -3.91 10.92
CA ASN A 78 -16.67 -2.74 10.62
C ASN A 78 -16.72 -1.69 11.76
N ASP A 79 -15.65 -1.61 12.55
CA ASP A 79 -15.51 -0.66 13.65
C ASP A 79 -14.72 0.59 13.16
N PRO A 80 -15.30 1.81 13.23
CA PRO A 80 -14.65 3.02 12.70
C PRO A 80 -13.24 3.27 13.22
N MET A 81 -12.96 2.88 14.46
CA MET A 81 -11.65 3.13 15.08
C MET A 81 -10.58 2.16 14.56
N LEU A 82 -10.94 0.91 14.28
CA LEU A 82 -10.04 -0.09 13.69
C LEU A 82 -9.75 0.19 12.22
N ILE A 83 -10.74 0.68 11.48
CA ILE A 83 -10.59 1.16 10.10
C ILE A 83 -9.61 2.34 10.04
N CYS A 84 -9.75 3.32 10.94
CA CYS A 84 -8.83 4.46 11.04
C CYS A 84 -7.40 4.01 11.36
N ALA A 85 -7.22 3.12 12.34
CA ALA A 85 -5.92 2.56 12.67
C ALA A 85 -5.30 1.79 11.48
N GLY A 86 -6.12 1.07 10.71
CA GLY A 86 -5.69 0.38 9.49
C GLY A 86 -5.14 1.34 8.44
N PHE A 87 -5.81 2.48 8.20
CA PHE A 87 -5.29 3.51 7.30
C PHE A 87 -4.00 4.16 7.81
N ILE A 88 -3.92 4.44 9.11
CA ILE A 88 -2.76 5.11 9.73
C ILE A 88 -1.52 4.19 9.76
N LEU A 89 -1.70 2.87 9.89
CA LEU A 89 -0.59 1.93 9.85
C LEU A 89 -0.24 1.56 8.41
N GLY A 90 -1.24 1.16 7.60
CA GLY A 90 -0.99 0.63 6.27
C GLY A 90 -0.47 1.68 5.28
N LEU A 91 -1.08 2.86 5.21
CA LEU A 91 -0.69 3.85 4.19
C LEU A 91 0.72 4.41 4.40
N PRO A 92 1.09 4.92 5.59
CA PRO A 92 2.41 5.50 5.79
C PRO A 92 3.50 4.45 5.66
N ILE A 93 3.35 3.27 6.26
CA ILE A 93 4.40 2.25 6.24
C ILE A 93 4.72 1.84 4.79
N MET A 94 3.69 1.63 3.96
CA MET A 94 3.85 1.27 2.55
C MET A 94 4.34 2.44 1.67
N GLN A 95 3.76 3.62 1.82
CA GLN A 95 4.03 4.73 0.87
C GLN A 95 5.37 5.41 1.14
N VAL A 96 5.80 5.45 2.39
CA VAL A 96 6.92 6.31 2.81
C VAL A 96 8.24 5.82 2.25
N ALA A 97 8.52 4.52 2.30
CA ALA A 97 9.73 3.95 1.73
C ALA A 97 9.66 3.90 0.19
N ILE A 98 8.48 3.65 -0.37
CA ILE A 98 8.28 3.71 -1.82
C ILE A 98 8.63 5.09 -2.37
N LEU A 99 8.03 6.15 -1.81
CA LEU A 99 8.20 7.51 -2.32
C LEU A 99 9.57 8.11 -1.97
N GLY A 100 10.11 7.79 -0.80
CA GLY A 100 11.39 8.34 -0.34
C GLY A 100 12.62 7.72 -1.02
N VAL A 101 12.58 6.42 -1.35
CA VAL A 101 13.78 5.67 -1.79
C VAL A 101 13.75 5.29 -3.27
N HIS A 102 12.59 4.96 -3.85
CA HIS A 102 12.55 4.49 -5.25
C HIS A 102 12.99 5.56 -6.24
N GLY A 103 12.57 6.82 -6.04
CA GLY A 103 12.89 7.90 -6.97
C GLY A 103 14.40 8.16 -7.06
N SER A 104 15.07 8.08 -5.93
CA SER A 104 16.50 8.29 -5.83
C SER A 104 17.26 7.04 -6.31
N TYR A 105 16.83 5.83 -5.98
CA TYR A 105 17.44 4.58 -6.43
C TYR A 105 17.39 4.37 -7.95
N LEU A 106 16.22 4.60 -8.57
CA LEU A 106 16.08 4.48 -10.01
C LEU A 106 16.92 5.51 -10.77
N ALA A 107 17.12 6.71 -10.19
CA ALA A 107 18.03 7.69 -10.77
C ALA A 107 19.49 7.20 -10.81
N GLU A 108 19.93 6.42 -9.83
CA GLU A 108 21.29 5.86 -9.80
C GLU A 108 21.50 4.72 -10.82
N LEU A 109 20.45 3.96 -11.12
CA LEU A 109 20.49 2.85 -12.09
C LEU A 109 20.55 3.31 -13.56
N PHE A 110 20.00 4.48 -13.89
CA PHE A 110 19.88 4.93 -15.27
C PHE A 110 20.81 6.11 -15.63
N SER A 111 21.41 6.01 -16.82
CA SER A 111 22.27 7.04 -17.40
C SER A 111 21.51 8.38 -17.58
N PRO A 112 22.16 9.54 -17.38
CA PRO A 112 21.49 10.85 -17.40
C PRO A 112 20.66 11.14 -18.65
N ILE A 113 21.07 10.61 -19.81
CA ILE A 113 20.45 10.89 -21.11
C ILE A 113 19.10 10.17 -21.27
N THR A 114 18.95 8.98 -20.69
CA THR A 114 17.75 8.14 -20.82
C THR A 114 16.91 8.09 -19.53
N ARG A 115 17.34 8.79 -18.48
CA ARG A 115 16.76 8.71 -17.13
C ARG A 115 15.27 9.04 -17.11
N TYR A 116 14.82 10.10 -17.77
CA TYR A 116 13.42 10.50 -17.73
C TYR A 116 12.49 9.48 -18.41
N THR A 117 12.86 9.02 -19.61
CA THR A 117 12.08 8.04 -20.37
C THR A 117 12.07 6.67 -19.68
N SER A 118 13.21 6.21 -19.18
CA SER A 118 13.32 4.93 -18.46
C SER A 118 12.54 4.95 -17.15
N LEU A 119 12.64 6.03 -16.35
CA LEU A 119 11.83 6.21 -15.14
C LEU A 119 10.33 6.13 -15.46
N SER A 120 9.85 6.93 -16.40
CA SER A 120 8.44 6.97 -16.78
C SER A 120 7.96 5.60 -17.28
N LEU A 121 8.74 4.95 -18.14
CA LEU A 121 8.42 3.62 -18.65
C LEU A 121 8.34 2.59 -17.52
N THR A 122 9.32 2.55 -16.61
CA THR A 122 9.30 1.64 -15.45
C THR A 122 8.09 1.90 -14.56
N TYR A 123 7.74 3.16 -14.29
CA TYR A 123 6.56 3.50 -13.50
C TYR A 123 5.27 3.05 -14.16
N GLN A 124 5.12 3.28 -15.46
CA GLN A 124 3.90 2.93 -16.19
C GLN A 124 3.77 1.43 -16.41
N VAL A 125 4.87 0.71 -16.67
CA VAL A 125 4.86 -0.75 -16.78
C VAL A 125 4.55 -1.37 -15.43
N ARG A 126 5.19 -0.90 -14.35
CA ARG A 126 4.90 -1.37 -12.98
C ARG A 126 3.44 -1.10 -12.61
N SER A 127 2.95 0.11 -12.86
CA SER A 127 1.58 0.51 -12.54
C SER A 127 0.57 -0.28 -13.38
N GLY A 128 0.78 -0.36 -14.70
CA GLY A 128 -0.12 -1.06 -15.61
C GLY A 128 -0.23 -2.55 -15.32
N LEU A 129 0.91 -3.20 -15.04
CA LEU A 129 0.90 -4.62 -14.65
C LEU A 129 0.33 -4.78 -13.25
N ALA A 130 0.90 -4.14 -12.23
CA ALA A 130 0.49 -4.38 -10.85
C ALA A 130 -0.96 -3.95 -10.58
N ALA A 131 -1.36 -2.74 -10.97
CA ALA A 131 -2.71 -2.23 -10.72
C ALA A 131 -3.75 -2.89 -11.65
N GLY A 132 -3.37 -3.21 -12.89
CA GLY A 132 -4.27 -3.83 -13.86
C GLY A 132 -4.53 -5.32 -13.57
N THR A 133 -3.50 -6.08 -13.17
CA THR A 133 -3.67 -7.52 -12.91
C THR A 133 -4.14 -7.83 -11.49
N ALA A 134 -3.93 -6.94 -10.52
CA ALA A 134 -4.38 -7.14 -9.14
C ALA A 134 -5.86 -7.55 -9.01
N PRO A 135 -6.84 -6.83 -9.62
CA PRO A 135 -8.25 -7.23 -9.54
C PRO A 135 -8.55 -8.55 -10.25
N LEU A 136 -7.88 -8.84 -11.38
CA LEU A 136 -8.05 -10.12 -12.10
C LEU A 136 -7.57 -11.30 -11.26
N VAL A 137 -6.42 -11.16 -10.60
CA VAL A 137 -5.88 -12.18 -9.69
C VAL A 137 -6.76 -12.32 -8.44
N ALA A 138 -7.22 -11.21 -7.87
CA ALA A 138 -8.14 -11.23 -6.73
C ALA A 138 -9.44 -11.96 -7.07
N GLN A 139 -10.00 -11.71 -8.27
CA GLN A 139 -11.19 -12.40 -8.75
C GLN A 139 -10.93 -13.89 -9.02
N ALA A 140 -9.80 -14.24 -9.64
CA ALA A 140 -9.41 -15.63 -9.86
C ALA A 140 -9.17 -16.41 -8.56
N LEU A 141 -8.74 -15.74 -7.49
CA LEU A 141 -8.58 -16.32 -6.15
C LEU A 141 -9.88 -16.36 -5.34
N ALA A 142 -10.86 -15.55 -5.70
CA ALA A 142 -12.16 -15.50 -5.01
C ALA A 142 -13.19 -16.47 -5.61
N ALA A 143 -13.01 -16.89 -6.86
CA ALA A 143 -13.78 -17.93 -7.54
C ALA A 143 -13.33 -19.34 -7.11
#